data_AF-A0AAC8QP65-F1
#
_entry.id   AF-A0AAC8QP65-F1
#
_cell.length_a   1.000
_cell.length_b   1.000
_cell.length_c   1.000
_cell.angle_alpha   90.00
_cell.angle_beta   90.00
_cell.angle_gamma   90.00
#
_symmetry.space_group_name_H-M   'P 1'
#
loop_
_entity.id
_entity.type
_entity.pdbx_description
1 polymer ?
#
loop_
_entity_poly.entity_id
_entity_poly.type
_entity_poly.pdbx_seq_one_letter_code
_entity_poly.pdbx_strand_id
1 'polypeptide(L)' 'MQRQFTATLANQVWVTDITYICTWQGWLYLAVVIDLFARNVVGWSMKPTLSRELALDALMMAVWQRKPYGEGIEHSD' A
#
# COMPACT_ATOMS: atom_id res chain seq x y z
N MET A 1 14.92 -15.85 -2.07
CA MET A 1 13.76 -15.56 -1.19
C MET A 1 12.51 -15.82 -2.01
N GLN A 2 11.66 -16.76 -1.59
CA GLN A 2 10.55 -17.27 -2.39
C GLN A 2 9.34 -16.35 -2.21
N ARG A 3 9.13 -15.44 -3.17
CA ARG A 3 7.99 -14.51 -3.16
C ARG A 3 6.68 -15.30 -3.25
N GLN A 4 5.93 -15.38 -2.16
CA GLN A 4 4.61 -16.01 -2.15
C GLN A 4 3.59 -15.05 -2.75
N PHE A 5 3.44 -15.09 -4.07
CA PHE A 5 2.46 -14.27 -4.79
C PHE A 5 1.03 -14.85 -4.79
N THR A 6 0.79 -15.91 -4.03
CA THR A 6 -0.48 -16.62 -3.99
C THR A 6 -1.27 -16.17 -2.76
N ALA A 7 -2.17 -15.20 -2.94
CA ALA A 7 -3.22 -14.91 -1.97
C ALA A 7 -4.46 -15.76 -2.31
N THR A 8 -5.01 -16.47 -1.34
CA THR A 8 -6.20 -17.32 -1.55
C THR A 8 -7.50 -16.61 -1.17
N LEU A 9 -7.41 -15.54 -0.37
CA LEU A 9 -8.53 -14.71 0.07
C LEU A 9 -8.15 -13.23 0.08
N ALA A 10 -9.16 -12.37 0.01
CA ALA A 10 -8.99 -10.92 0.20
C ALA A 10 -8.50 -10.59 1.62
N ASN A 11 -7.71 -9.53 1.74
CA ASN A 11 -7.08 -8.99 2.94
C ASN A 11 -6.04 -9.91 3.62
N GLN A 12 -5.54 -10.93 2.91
CA GLN A 12 -4.52 -11.84 3.44
C GLN A 12 -3.10 -11.33 3.19
N VAL A 13 -2.85 -10.80 2.00
CA VAL A 13 -1.54 -10.30 1.56
C VAL A 13 -1.72 -8.93 0.94
N TRP A 14 -1.04 -7.95 1.48
CA TRP A 14 -0.95 -6.61 0.92
C TRP A 14 0.44 -6.36 0.37
N VAL A 15 0.50 -5.68 -0.77
CA VAL A 15 1.74 -5.23 -1.41
C VAL A 15 1.74 -3.72 -1.42
N THR A 16 2.90 -3.14 -1.11
CA THR A 16 3.12 -1.70 -1.16
C THR A 16 4.09 -1.33 -2.28
N ASP A 17 3.86 -0.17 -2.90
CA ASP A 17 4.78 0.44 -3.86
C ASP A 17 4.80 1.96 -3.65
N ILE A 18 5.95 2.57 -3.93
CA ILE A 18 6.11 4.03 -3.92
C ILE A 18 6.59 4.48 -5.27
N THR A 19 5.82 5.37 -5.88
CA THR A 19 6.14 5.99 -7.16
C THR A 19 6.08 7.51 -7.05
N TYR A 20 6.37 8.21 -8.14
CA TYR A 20 6.28 9.65 -8.23
C TYR A 20 5.39 10.05 -9.41
N ILE A 21 4.54 11.04 -9.20
CA ILE A 21 3.58 11.53 -10.20
C ILE A 21 3.83 13.01 -10.50
N CYS A 22 3.74 13.38 -11.78
CA CYS A 22 3.85 14.77 -12.21
C CYS A 22 2.49 15.45 -12.05
N THR A 23 2.48 16.62 -11.42
CA THR A 23 1.30 17.49 -11.31
C THR A 23 1.65 18.87 -11.85
N TRP A 24 0.63 19.71 -12.03
CA TRP A 24 0.83 21.09 -12.50
C TRP A 24 1.54 21.97 -11.46
N GLN A 25 1.61 21.53 -10.21
CA GLN A 25 2.26 22.22 -9.10
C GLN A 25 3.63 21.60 -8.75
N GLY A 26 4.11 20.63 -9.53
CA GLY A 26 5.36 19.90 -9.30
C GLY A 26 5.15 18.40 -9.09
N TRP A 27 6.17 17.72 -8.57
CA TRP A 27 6.15 16.27 -8.36
C TRP A 27 5.63 15.90 -6.97
N LEU A 28 4.88 14.81 -6.89
CA LEU A 28 4.47 14.19 -5.62
C LEU A 28 4.93 12.75 -5.58
N TYR A 29 5.37 12.30 -4.42
CA TYR A 29 5.52 10.88 -4.12
C TYR A 29 4.14 10.31 -3.75
N LEU A 30 3.82 9.14 -4.30
CA LEU A 30 2.59 8.40 -4.07
C LEU A 30 2.97 7.03 -3.50
N ALA A 31 2.51 6.73 -2.29
CA ALA A 31 2.51 5.38 -1.76
C ALA A 31 1.14 4.74 -1.96
N VAL A 32 1.11 3.50 -2.43
CA VAL A 32 -0.11 2.69 -2.61
C VAL A 32 0.02 1.37 -1.88
N VAL A 33 -1.10 0.93 -1.29
CA VAL A 33 -1.26 -0.40 -0.69
C VAL A 33 -2.33 -1.13 -1.50
N ILE A 34 -1.99 -2.30 -2.04
CA ILE A 34 -2.85 -3.08 -2.92
C ILE A 34 -3.14 -4.44 -2.27
N ASP A 35 -4.41 -4.85 -2.31
CA ASP A 35 -4.80 -6.21 -1.99
C ASP A 35 -4.38 -7.16 -3.11
N LEU A 36 -3.55 -8.16 -2.80
CA LEU A 36 -2.98 -9.03 -3.84
C LEU A 36 -4.02 -9.95 -4.50
N PHE A 37 -5.07 -10.32 -3.77
CA PHE A 37 -6.16 -11.18 -4.28
C PHE A 37 -7.13 -10.39 -5.15
N ALA A 38 -7.66 -9.29 -4.64
CA ALA A 38 -8.70 -8.48 -5.30
C ALA A 38 -8.14 -7.45 -6.29
N ARG A 39 -6.82 -7.20 -6.28
CA ARG A 39 -6.13 -6.22 -7.15
C ARG A 39 -6.68 -4.80 -7.04
N ASN A 40 -7.22 -4.44 -5.88
CA ASN A 40 -7.72 -3.09 -5.61
C ASN A 40 -6.79 -2.33 -4.67
N VAL A 41 -6.78 -1.00 -4.80
CA VAL A 41 -6.10 -0.12 -3.84
C VAL A 41 -6.91 -0.11 -2.55
N VAL A 42 -6.25 -0.42 -1.44
CA VAL A 42 -6.86 -0.46 -0.11
C VAL A 42 -6.39 0.68 0.79
N GLY A 43 -5.27 1.32 0.44
CA GLY A 43 -4.78 2.52 1.11
C GLY A 43 -3.80 3.28 0.22
N TRP A 44 -3.70 4.60 0.41
CA TRP A 44 -2.77 5.44 -0.35
C TRP A 44 -2.45 6.72 0.40
N SER A 45 -1.33 7.36 0.06
CA SER A 45 -0.97 8.68 0.55
C SER A 45 -0.08 9.39 -0.48
N MET A 46 -0.11 10.73 -0.49
CA MET A 46 0.74 11.55 -1.36
C MET A 46 1.42 12.66 -0.56
N LYS A 47 2.72 12.86 -0.81
CA LYS A 47 3.52 13.92 -0.15
C LYS A 47 4.56 14.52 -1.12
N PRO A 48 4.96 15.78 -0.92
CA PRO A 48 6.00 16.40 -1.74
C PRO A 48 7.41 15.82 -1.52
N THR A 49 7.61 15.04 -0.45
CA THR A 49 8.89 14.41 -0.11
C THR A 49 8.72 12.92 0.19
N LEU A 50 9.71 12.12 -0.22
CA LEU A 50 9.81 10.73 0.19
C LEU A 50 10.11 10.69 1.69
N SER A 51 9.14 10.23 2.48
CA SER A 51 9.16 10.29 3.92
C SER A 51 8.57 9.01 4.52
N ARG A 52 8.95 8.68 5.75
CA ARG A 52 8.40 7.50 6.44
C ARG A 52 6.89 7.62 6.60
N GLU A 53 6.42 8.83 6.87
CA GLU A 53 5.03 9.15 7.07
C GLU A 53 4.20 8.88 5.82
N LEU A 54 4.77 9.02 4.61
CA LEU A 54 4.07 8.69 3.37
C LEU A 54 3.62 7.21 3.35
N ALA A 55 4.52 6.28 3.68
CA ALA A 55 4.21 4.86 3.72
C ALA A 55 3.28 4.51 4.90
N LEU A 56 3.54 5.09 6.08
CA LEU A 56 2.71 4.87 7.26
C LEU A 56 1.26 5.34 7.05
N ASP A 57 1.06 6.51 6.44
CA ASP A 57 -0.28 7.05 6.18
C ASP A 57 -1.07 6.14 5.22
N ALA A 58 -0.41 5.63 4.18
CA ALA A 58 -1.02 4.71 3.22
C ALA A 58 -1.40 3.37 3.88
N LEU A 59 -0.52 2.83 4.72
CA LEU A 59 -0.77 1.60 5.49
C LEU A 59 -1.89 1.78 6.52
N MET A 60 -1.87 2.88 7.29
CA MET A 60 -2.91 3.18 8.26
C MET A 60 -4.28 3.31 7.60
N MET A 61 -4.34 3.95 6.43
CA MET A 61 -5.56 3.99 5.63
C MET A 61 -6.04 2.59 5.26
N ALA A 62 -5.15 1.70 4.82
CA ALA A 62 -5.49 0.31 4.49
C ALA A 62 -6.04 -0.47 5.67
N VAL A 63 -5.38 -0.39 6.83
CA VAL A 63 -5.82 -1.04 8.08
C VAL A 63 -7.21 -0.54 8.49
N TRP A 64 -7.44 0.77 8.47
CA TRP A 64 -8.73 1.34 8.86
C TRP A 64 -9.86 0.97 7.90
N GLN A 65 -9.61 0.93 6.59
CA GLN A 65 -10.63 0.58 5.60
C GLN A 65 -10.99 -0.89 5.64
N ARG A 66 -10.02 -1.78 5.85
CA ARG A 66 -10.23 -3.23 5.71
C ARG A 66 -10.48 -3.96 7.02
N LYS A 67 -10.08 -3.37 8.16
CA LYS A 67 -10.22 -3.98 9.50
C LYS A 67 -9.92 -5.49 9.47
N PRO A 68 -8.74 -5.89 8.97
CA PRO A 68 -8.44 -7.31 8.77
C PRO A 68 -8.62 -8.07 10.09
N TYR A 69 -9.43 -9.14 10.07
CA TYR A 69 -9.56 -10.06 11.18
C TYR A 69 -8.41 -11.07 11.09
N GLY A 70 -7.41 -10.96 11.98
CA GLY A 70 -6.26 -11.89 12.07
C GLY A 70 -4.91 -11.29 11.62
N GLU A 71 -3.84 -12.09 11.71
CA GLU A 71 -2.48 -11.71 11.31
C GLU A 71 -2.38 -11.57 9.78
N GLY A 72 -2.53 -10.35 9.26
CA GLY A 72 -2.25 -10.03 7.86
C GLY A 72 -0.74 -9.88 7.62
N ILE A 73 -0.22 -10.44 6.51
CA ILE A 73 1.18 -10.31 6.13
C ILE A 73 1.32 -9.11 5.19
N GLU A 74 2.06 -8.09 5.62
CA GLU A 74 2.45 -6.95 4.80
C GLU A 74 3.83 -7.21 4.19
N HIS A 75 3.95 -7.04 2.88
CA HIS A 75 5.24 -7.06 2.18
C HIS A 75 5.48 -5.71 1.51
N SER A 76 6.65 -5.13 1.80
CA SER A 76 7.18 -3.92 1.16
C SER A 76 8.47 -4.29 0.43
N ASP A 77 8.56 -3.94 -0.85
CA ASP A 77 9.76 -4.13 -1.70
C ASP A 77 10.78 -2.99 -1.51
#